data_AF-A0A958JW21-F1
#
_entry.id   AF-A0A958JW21-F1
#
_cell.length_a   1.000
_cell.length_b   1.000
_cell.length_c   1.000
_cell.angle_alpha   90.00
_cell.angle_beta   90.00
_cell.angle_gamma   90.00
#
_symmetry.space_group_name_H-M   'P 1'
#
loop_
_entity.id
_entity.type
_entity.pdbx_description
1 polymer ?
#
loop_
_entity_poly.entity_id
_entity_poly.type
_entity_poly.pdbx_seq_one_letter_code
_entity_poly.pdbx_strand_id
1 'polypeptide(L)'
;MNSKYKRINVLITPEQHEKVLMRRISLSGLIRDLLDDWFSDTSIQLTVTPQTKHLYDLVISNFGASDKEIEPYIVEALDALLADKTEEIGQLRKQLREPSEPTESDEDESTTRKSH
;
A
#
# COMPACT_ATOMS: atom_id res chain seq x y z
N MET A 1 21.85 -29.96 8.56
CA MET A 1 22.86 -28.95 8.94
C MET A 1 22.62 -28.57 10.39
N ASN A 2 23.69 -28.44 11.19
CA ASN A 2 23.59 -28.19 12.63
C ASN A 2 23.36 -26.68 12.87
N SER A 3 22.10 -26.24 12.79
CA SER A 3 21.71 -24.84 12.92
C SER A 3 21.94 -24.37 14.35
N LYS A 4 23.09 -23.72 14.63
CA LYS A 4 23.31 -23.06 15.93
C LYS A 4 22.34 -21.86 16.04
N TYR A 5 21.32 -21.99 16.88
CA TYR A 5 20.46 -20.85 17.25
C TYR A 5 21.32 -19.72 17.84
N LYS A 6 21.05 -18.49 17.41
CA LYS A 6 21.69 -17.29 17.97
C LYS A 6 20.77 -16.69 19.04
N ARG A 7 21.33 -16.33 20.19
CA ARG A 7 20.61 -15.63 21.25
C ARG A 7 20.50 -14.14 20.90
N ILE A 8 19.30 -13.61 20.98
CA ILE A 8 19.01 -12.17 20.87
C ILE A 8 18.38 -11.68 22.17
N ASN A 9 18.62 -10.43 22.53
CA ASN A 9 17.92 -9.76 23.62
C ASN A 9 16.94 -8.76 23.00
N VAL A 10 15.67 -8.83 23.40
CA VAL A 10 14.61 -7.96 22.89
C VAL A 10 14.04 -7.20 24.08
N LEU A 11 13.97 -5.88 23.95
CA LEU A 11 13.30 -5.00 24.90
C LEU A 11 11.90 -4.71 24.37
N ILE A 12 10.89 -4.92 25.21
CA ILE A 12 9.50 -4.61 24.90
C ILE A 12 8.91 -3.77 26.03
N THR A 13 7.87 -2.99 25.73
CA THR A 13 7.16 -2.22 26.75
C THR A 13 6.33 -3.16 27.65
N PRO A 14 6.02 -2.75 28.89
CA PRO A 14 5.12 -3.51 29.77
C PRO A 14 3.77 -3.82 29.11
N GLU A 15 3.23 -2.86 28.36
CA GLU A 15 1.95 -3.00 27.63
C GLU A 15 2.03 -4.07 26.52
N GLN A 16 3.15 -4.16 25.81
CA GLN A 16 3.37 -5.20 24.80
C GLN A 16 3.47 -6.57 25.45
N HIS A 17 4.19 -6.67 26.57
CA HIS A 17 4.31 -7.90 27.33
C HIS A 17 2.95 -8.39 27.84
N GLU A 18 2.14 -7.48 28.39
CA GLU A 18 0.80 -7.78 28.90
C GLU A 18 -0.15 -8.24 27.78
N LYS A 19 -0.12 -7.59 26.61
CA LYS A 19 -0.90 -8.00 25.44
C LYS A 19 -0.56 -9.41 24.96
N VAL A 20 0.71 -9.80 24.98
CA VAL A 20 1.15 -11.15 24.60
C VAL A 20 0.68 -12.19 25.62
N LEU A 21 0.83 -11.89 26.92
CA LEU A 21 0.35 -12.72 28.02
C LEU A 21 -1.16 -12.94 28.00
N MET A 22 -1.95 -11.87 27.79
CA MET A 22 -3.42 -11.96 27.71
C MET A 22 -3.89 -12.86 26.57
N ARG A 23 -3.13 -12.93 25.48
CA ARG A 23 -3.42 -13.82 24.34
C ARG A 23 -2.95 -15.26 24.56
N ARG A 24 -2.31 -15.56 25.70
CA ARG A 24 -1.70 -16.86 26.04
C ARG A 24 -0.68 -17.35 24.99
N ILE A 25 0.01 -16.41 24.34
CA ILE A 25 1.03 -16.71 23.32
C ILE A 25 2.42 -16.65 23.95
N SER A 26 3.33 -17.53 23.54
CA SER A 26 4.75 -17.42 23.88
C SER A 26 5.41 -16.29 23.10
N LEU A 27 6.02 -15.31 23.79
CA LEU A 27 6.72 -14.20 23.13
C LEU A 27 7.83 -14.70 22.17
N SER A 28 8.58 -15.73 22.56
CA SER A 28 9.64 -16.30 21.72
C SER A 28 9.09 -17.08 20.52
N GLY A 29 7.87 -17.62 20.62
CA GLY A 29 7.15 -18.20 19.50
C GLY A 29 6.69 -17.11 18.54
N LEU A 30 5.99 -16.10 19.05
CA LEU A 30 5.52 -14.96 18.27
C LEU A 30 6.66 -14.27 17.50
N ILE A 31 7.80 -14.01 18.15
CA ILE A 31 8.95 -13.39 17.47
C ILE A 31 9.50 -14.31 16.37
N ARG A 32 9.52 -15.63 16.59
CA ARG A 32 9.99 -16.58 15.57
C ARG A 32 9.04 -16.61 14.38
N ASP A 33 7.74 -16.75 14.62
CA ASP A 33 6.73 -16.81 13.56
C ASP A 33 6.76 -15.52 12.73
N LEU A 34 6.89 -14.36 13.39
CA LEU A 34 7.05 -13.07 12.70
C LEU A 34 8.34 -12.99 11.88
N LEU A 35 9.46 -13.55 12.37
CA LEU A 35 10.71 -13.59 11.61
C LEU A 35 10.59 -14.53 10.40
N ASP A 36 9.98 -15.71 10.58
CA ASP A 36 9.76 -16.67 9.51
C ASP A 36 8.84 -16.07 8.43
N ASP A 37 7.78 -15.37 8.83
CA ASP A 37 6.90 -14.64 7.90
C ASP A 37 7.64 -13.50 7.19
N TRP A 38 8.47 -12.73 7.92
CA TRP A 38 9.19 -11.58 7.36
C TRP A 38 10.29 -11.99 6.36
N PHE A 39 10.91 -13.15 6.56
CA PHE A 39 11.94 -13.70 5.67
C PHE A 39 11.39 -14.69 4.64
N SER A 40 10.07 -14.84 4.56
CA SER A 40 9.46 -15.64 3.51
C SER A 40 9.51 -14.88 2.19
N ASP A 41 10.15 -15.45 1.17
CA ASP A 41 10.25 -14.89 -0.18
C ASP A 41 8.88 -14.75 -0.88
N THR A 42 7.83 -15.37 -0.32
CA THR A 42 6.50 -15.46 -0.93
C THR A 42 5.37 -15.01 0.00
N SER A 43 5.67 -14.49 1.19
CA SER A 43 4.65 -13.98 2.12
C SER A 43 4.47 -12.48 1.97
N ILE A 44 3.22 -12.03 1.98
CA ILE A 44 2.86 -10.61 1.98
C ILE A 44 2.10 -10.32 3.27
N GLN A 45 2.67 -9.47 4.13
CA GLN A 45 1.98 -8.96 5.31
C GLN A 45 1.33 -7.61 4.99
N LEU A 46 -0.01 -7.54 5.05
CA LEU A 46 -0.76 -6.33 4.79
C LEU A 46 -1.46 -5.84 6.06
N THR A 47 -1.21 -4.58 6.45
CA THR A 47 -2.01 -3.93 7.51
C THR A 47 -3.28 -3.37 6.88
N VAL A 48 -4.43 -3.89 7.30
CA VAL A 48 -5.74 -3.52 6.74
C VAL A 48 -6.69 -2.97 7.80
N THR A 49 -7.76 -2.35 7.35
CA THR A 49 -8.83 -1.89 8.25
C THR A 49 -9.59 -3.08 8.86
N PRO A 50 -10.27 -2.90 10.02
CA PRO A 50 -11.10 -3.95 10.62
C PRO A 50 -12.19 -4.47 9.66
N GLN A 51 -12.75 -3.60 8.83
CA GLN A 51 -13.77 -3.96 7.85
C GLN A 51 -13.21 -4.90 6.78
N THR A 52 -12.02 -4.58 6.24
CA THR A 52 -11.33 -5.43 5.25
C THR A 52 -10.98 -6.79 5.85
N LYS A 53 -10.50 -6.81 7.10
CA LYS A 53 -10.21 -8.07 7.80
C LYS A 53 -11.47 -8.93 7.96
N HIS A 54 -12.59 -8.32 8.37
CA HIS A 54 -13.85 -9.04 8.52
C HIS A 54 -14.34 -9.65 7.20
N LEU A 55 -14.19 -8.93 6.09
CA LEU A 55 -14.52 -9.44 4.76
C LEU A 55 -13.65 -10.64 4.38
N TYR A 56 -12.34 -10.57 4.62
CA TYR A 56 -11.42 -11.69 4.40
C TYR A 56 -11.83 -12.92 5.23
N ASP A 57 -12.09 -12.72 6.53
CA ASP A 57 -12.51 -13.80 7.44
C ASP A 57 -13.82 -14.47 6.97
N LEU A 58 -14.77 -13.69 6.46
CA LEU A 58 -16.03 -14.20 5.89
C LEU A 58 -15.79 -15.06 4.64
N VAL A 59 -14.93 -14.60 3.72
CA VAL A 59 -14.61 -15.35 2.50
C VAL A 59 -13.95 -16.68 2.83
N ILE A 60 -12.95 -16.67 3.70
CA ILE A 60 -12.23 -17.88 4.13
C ILE A 60 -13.18 -18.85 4.85
N SER A 61 -13.97 -18.36 5.82
CA SER A 61 -14.79 -19.22 6.68
C SER A 61 -15.99 -19.85 5.97
N ASN A 62 -16.58 -19.17 4.98
CA ASN A 62 -17.77 -19.68 4.28
C ASN A 62 -17.42 -20.54 3.07
N PHE A 63 -16.33 -20.23 2.36
CA PHE A 63 -15.98 -20.91 1.12
C PHE A 63 -14.83 -21.91 1.28
N GLY A 64 -14.21 -21.99 2.47
CA GLY A 64 -13.03 -22.82 2.69
C GLY A 64 -11.86 -22.40 1.80
N ALA A 65 -11.88 -21.16 1.31
CA ALA A 65 -10.89 -20.66 0.38
C ALA A 65 -9.52 -20.72 1.03
N SER A 66 -8.58 -21.35 0.35
CA SER A 66 -7.17 -21.34 0.67
C SER A 66 -6.52 -20.09 0.08
N ASP A 67 -5.33 -19.72 0.59
CA ASP A 67 -4.58 -18.59 0.05
C ASP A 67 -4.34 -18.71 -1.47
N LYS A 68 -4.20 -19.94 -1.98
CA LYS A 68 -4.07 -20.23 -3.42
C LYS A 68 -5.31 -19.87 -4.24
N GLU A 69 -6.48 -19.94 -3.64
CA GLU A 69 -7.74 -19.59 -4.31
C GLU A 69 -7.99 -18.08 -4.27
N ILE A 70 -7.41 -17.38 -3.29
CA ILE A 70 -7.50 -15.92 -3.16
C ILE A 70 -6.42 -15.22 -4.00
N GLU A 71 -5.24 -15.81 -4.14
CA GLU A 71 -4.10 -15.25 -4.86
C GLU A 71 -4.45 -14.66 -6.25
N PRO A 72 -5.24 -15.33 -7.12
CA PRO A 72 -5.60 -14.76 -8.42
C PRO A 72 -6.36 -13.42 -8.32
N TYR A 73 -7.24 -13.27 -7.33
CA TYR A 73 -7.99 -12.04 -7.10
C TYR A 73 -7.08 -10.92 -6.57
N ILE A 74 -6.06 -11.27 -5.76
CA ILE A 74 -5.06 -10.30 -5.31
C ILE A 74 -4.21 -9.83 -6.50
N VAL A 75 -3.79 -10.74 -7.38
CA VAL A 75 -3.02 -10.39 -8.58
C VAL A 75 -3.82 -9.46 -9.49
N GLU A 76 -5.10 -9.77 -9.72
CA GLU A 76 -6.00 -8.92 -10.52
C GLU A 76 -6.16 -7.51 -9.92
N ALA A 77 -6.35 -7.41 -8.59
CA ALA A 77 -6.46 -6.12 -7.92
C ALA A 77 -5.16 -5.30 -8.00
N LEU A 78 -4.00 -5.96 -7.92
CA LEU A 78 -2.69 -5.29 -8.07
C LEU A 78 -2.45 -4.81 -9.51
N ASP A 79 -2.83 -5.60 -10.51
CA ASP A 79 -2.73 -5.21 -11.92
C ASP A 79 -3.64 -4.01 -12.24
N ALA A 80 -4.87 -4.03 -11.74
CA ALA A 80 -5.80 -2.90 -11.85
C ALA A 80 -5.21 -1.63 -11.20
N LEU A 81 -4.62 -1.76 -10.01
CA LEU A 81 -3.96 -0.63 -9.34
C LEU A 81 -2.78 -0.08 -10.17
N LEU A 82 -2.00 -0.95 -10.82
CA LEU A 82 -0.90 -0.53 -11.70
C LEU A 82 -1.41 0.22 -12.94
N ALA A 83 -2.51 -0.24 -13.53
CA ALA A 83 -3.15 0.42 -14.66
C ALA A 83 -3.62 1.84 -14.28
N ASP A 84 -4.33 1.97 -13.16
CA ASP A 84 -4.82 3.25 -12.65
C ASP A 84 -3.66 4.23 -12.39
N LYS A 85 -2.58 3.77 -11.74
CA LYS A 85 -1.40 4.61 -11.49
C LYS A 85 -0.67 5.00 -12.76
N THR A 86 -0.65 4.14 -13.77
CA THR A 86 -0.07 4.48 -15.08
C THR A 86 -0.90 5.55 -15.78
N GLU A 87 -2.23 5.49 -15.68
CA GLU A 87 -3.11 6.51 -16.22
C GLU A 87 -2.94 7.85 -15.50
N GLU A 88 -2.93 7.88 -14.17
CA GLU A 88 -2.66 9.08 -13.36
C GLU A 88 -1.34 9.74 -13.78
N ILE A 89 -0.26 8.96 -13.92
CA ILE A 89 1.04 9.46 -14.38
C ILE A 89 0.94 10.03 -15.81
N GLY A 90 0.19 9.37 -16.69
CA GLY A 90 -0.08 9.84 -18.05
C GLY A 90 -0.82 11.19 -18.08
N GLN A 91 -1.83 11.35 -17.24
CA GLN A 91 -2.60 12.59 -17.09
C GLN A 91 -1.73 13.71 -16.52
N LEU A 92 -0.94 13.44 -15.48
CA LEU A 92 0.00 14.41 -14.91
C LEU A 92 1.03 14.89 -15.95
N ARG A 93 1.57 13.97 -16.78
CA ARG A 93 2.49 14.33 -17.87
C ARG A 93 1.85 15.17 -18.96
N LYS A 94 0.55 15.00 -19.24
CA LYS A 94 -0.19 15.85 -20.19
C LYS A 94 -0.40 17.25 -19.62
N GLN A 95 -0.83 17.36 -18.36
CA GLN A 95 -0.98 18.65 -17.67
C GLN A 95 0.34 19.43 -17.57
N LEU A 96 1.48 18.74 -17.43
CA LEU A 96 2.81 19.35 -17.43
C LEU A 96 3.34 19.73 -18.83
N ARG A 97 2.77 19.17 -19.89
CA ARG A 97 3.19 19.40 -21.29
C ARG A 97 2.34 20.45 -22.00
N GLU A 98 1.14 20.73 -21.53
CA GLU A 98 0.37 21.87 -22.00
C GLU A 98 0.92 23.12 -21.27
N PRO A 99 1.67 24.01 -21.96
CA PRO A 99 2.02 25.28 -21.36
C PRO A 99 0.71 26.00 -21.03
N SER A 100 0.60 26.49 -19.80
CA SER A 100 -0.33 27.57 -19.47
C SER A 100 -0.06 28.69 -20.48
N GLU A 101 -0.94 28.86 -21.46
CA GLU A 101 -0.80 29.94 -22.43
C GLU A 101 -0.80 31.28 -21.68
N PRO A 102 0.16 32.18 -21.96
CA PRO A 102 0.14 33.52 -21.42
C PRO A 102 -1.00 34.27 -22.10
N THR A 103 -1.95 34.76 -21.30
CA THR A 103 -2.92 35.75 -21.77
C THR A 103 -2.20 37.09 -21.88
N GLU A 104 -1.51 37.34 -22.99
CA GLU A 104 -1.02 38.67 -23.37
C GLU A 104 -1.27 38.95 -24.86
N SER A 105 -2.36 39.67 -25.10
CA SER A 105 -2.56 40.66 -26.17
C SER A 105 -3.90 41.33 -25.80
N ASP A 106 -3.96 42.60 -25.37
CA ASP A 106 -3.65 43.74 -26.22
C ASP A 106 -3.19 44.96 -25.39
N GLU A 107 -1.90 45.30 -25.49
CA GLU A 107 -1.47 46.69 -25.52
C GLU A 107 -0.60 46.84 -26.77
N ASP A 108 -1.05 47.57 -27.79
CA ASP A 108 -0.48 48.90 -28.01
C ASP A 108 -1.20 49.73 -29.08
N GLU A 109 -1.12 51.03 -28.87
CA GLU A 109 -1.69 52.13 -29.62
C GLU A 109 -1.44 52.11 -31.14
N SER A 110 -2.45 52.55 -31.90
CA SER A 110 -2.18 53.36 -33.08
C SER A 110 -3.15 54.55 -33.18
N THR A 111 -2.62 55.67 -32.71
CA THR A 111 -2.99 57.03 -33.09
C THR A 111 -3.23 57.14 -34.61
N THR A 112 -4.29 57.84 -35.06
CA THR A 112 -4.27 58.96 -36.04
C THR A 112 -5.61 59.14 -36.83
N ARG A 113 -6.28 60.30 -36.62
CA ARG A 113 -7.18 61.07 -37.54
C ARG A 113 -8.51 60.40 -37.95
N LYS A 114 -9.69 61.03 -38.00
CA LYS A 114 -10.07 62.37 -38.52
C LYS A 114 -11.58 62.59 -38.23
N SER A 115 -11.96 63.83 -37.92
CA SER A 115 -13.19 64.54 -38.31
C SER A 115 -14.55 63.80 -38.34
N HIS A 116 -15.51 64.21 -37.52
CA HIS A 116 -16.48 65.25 -37.94
C HIS A 116 -17.21 65.87 -36.75
#